data_AF-A8DW84-F1
#
_entry.id   AF-A8DW84-F1
#
_cell.length_a   1.000
_cell.length_b   1.000
_cell.length_c   1.000
_cell.angle_alpha   90.00
_cell.angle_beta   90.00
_cell.angle_gamma   90.00
#
_symmetry.space_group_name_H-M   'P 1'
#
loop_
_entity.id
_entity.type
_entity.pdbx_description
1 polymer ?
#
loop_
_entity_poly.entity_id
_entity_poly.type
_entity_poly.pdbx_seq_one_letter_code
_entity_poly.pdbx_strand_id
1 'polypeptide(L)'
;MCGRPLLPVLNFVSSSQHREQDWRDALARLGLHALVCFDSVAPPLDGERRLYDSLALLLEKARPQLQRLIDDHQVQRQRRRSSGARLIAELLLDCAACRRSVATQQVLEQGAIRELHLSIRQREQRCVEALLRLYGFRQDDAKAGDLPLLDGRWGDDLFNPETLKQLGVKVGGGMAAGAATGVGVDLLVGGITLGAAAALGALIGGSAQTLRGYGARLKGKLKGQRELSVDDAVLRLLALRQQLLLQALEARGHAAVEAINLAAPQDASWREGKLPDALHRARAHPEWSSLNPGAQLQHSEREMQLNTLAATLLSNE
;
A
#
# COMPACT_ATOMS: atom_id res chain seq x y z
N MET A 1 -39.68 -14.46 38.00
CA MET A 1 -38.58 -13.79 37.28
C MET A 1 -38.29 -14.59 36.03
N CYS A 2 -38.58 -14.07 34.86
CA CYS A 2 -38.28 -14.74 33.59
C CYS A 2 -36.76 -14.70 33.34
N GLY A 3 -36.17 -15.80 32.88
CA GLY A 3 -34.73 -15.91 32.65
C GLY A 3 -34.25 -14.88 31.63
N ARG A 4 -33.22 -14.13 31.97
CA ARG A 4 -32.53 -13.24 31.01
C ARG A 4 -31.67 -14.12 30.09
N PRO A 5 -31.72 -13.91 28.75
CA PRO A 5 -30.87 -14.67 27.84
C PRO A 5 -29.39 -14.39 28.13
N LEU A 6 -28.58 -15.44 28.17
CA LEU A 6 -27.14 -15.37 28.38
C LEU A 6 -26.42 -15.79 27.10
N LEU A 7 -25.41 -15.00 26.70
CA LEU A 7 -24.51 -15.32 25.59
C LEU A 7 -23.09 -15.43 26.14
N PRO A 8 -22.59 -16.64 26.45
CA PRO A 8 -21.18 -16.84 26.74
C PRO A 8 -20.33 -16.43 25.55
N VAL A 9 -19.31 -15.61 25.83
CA VAL A 9 -18.29 -15.21 24.87
C VAL A 9 -16.99 -15.92 25.24
N LEU A 10 -16.50 -16.75 24.33
CA LEU A 10 -15.20 -17.41 24.45
C LEU A 10 -14.14 -16.50 23.84
N ASN A 11 -13.21 -16.04 24.67
CA ASN A 11 -12.04 -15.24 24.29
C ASN A 11 -10.81 -16.16 24.15
N PHE A 12 -9.79 -15.78 23.38
CA PHE A 12 -8.51 -16.52 23.20
C PHE A 12 -8.56 -17.83 22.39
N VAL A 13 -9.30 -17.83 21.28
CA VAL A 13 -9.38 -18.99 20.35
C VAL A 13 -8.19 -19.07 19.38
N SER A 14 -7.30 -18.07 19.33
CA SER A 14 -6.12 -18.11 18.45
C SER A 14 -4.94 -18.91 19.02
N SER A 15 -4.92 -19.22 20.33
CA SER A 15 -3.81 -19.95 20.95
C SER A 15 -3.80 -21.43 20.56
N SER A 16 -2.62 -22.00 20.29
CA SER A 16 -2.46 -23.43 19.96
C SER A 16 -2.88 -24.38 21.08
N GLN A 17 -3.09 -23.87 22.30
CA GLN A 17 -3.59 -24.60 23.46
C GLN A 17 -5.04 -24.22 23.83
N HIS A 18 -5.82 -23.67 22.90
CA HIS A 18 -7.19 -23.27 23.19
C HIS A 18 -8.03 -24.49 23.60
N ARG A 19 -8.84 -24.34 24.67
CA ARG A 19 -9.75 -25.39 25.16
C ARG A 19 -11.20 -25.11 24.77
N GLU A 20 -11.40 -24.62 23.54
CA GLU A 20 -12.72 -24.22 23.03
C GLU A 20 -13.76 -25.34 23.18
N GLN A 21 -13.40 -26.57 22.80
CA GLN A 21 -14.31 -27.69 22.84
C GLN A 21 -14.68 -28.08 24.28
N ASP A 22 -13.72 -28.05 25.20
CA ASP A 22 -13.97 -28.36 26.61
C ASP A 22 -14.92 -27.32 27.25
N TRP A 23 -14.75 -26.05 26.90
CA TRP A 23 -15.64 -24.98 27.35
C TRP A 23 -17.04 -25.10 26.74
N ARG A 24 -17.13 -25.43 25.46
CA ARG A 24 -18.40 -25.69 24.77
C ARG A 24 -19.17 -26.83 25.46
N ASP A 25 -18.49 -27.93 25.77
CA ASP A 25 -19.10 -29.08 26.43
C ASP A 25 -19.52 -28.76 27.88
N ALA A 26 -18.71 -27.99 28.61
CA ALA A 26 -19.05 -27.55 29.97
C ALA A 26 -20.27 -26.61 29.99
N LEU A 27 -20.33 -25.64 29.07
CA LEU A 27 -21.45 -24.70 28.96
C LEU A 27 -22.74 -25.38 28.48
N ALA A 28 -22.63 -26.35 27.56
CA ALA A 28 -23.77 -27.15 27.12
C ALA A 28 -24.39 -27.96 28.27
N ARG A 29 -23.58 -28.50 29.19
CA ARG A 29 -24.08 -29.18 30.41
C ARG A 29 -24.86 -28.26 31.34
N LEU A 30 -24.64 -26.94 31.25
CA LEU A 30 -25.37 -25.91 31.98
C LEU A 30 -26.58 -25.36 31.19
N GLY A 31 -26.90 -25.95 30.02
CA GLY A 31 -28.00 -25.51 29.15
C GLY A 31 -27.68 -24.28 28.28
N LEU A 32 -26.42 -23.86 28.22
CA LEU A 32 -25.96 -22.71 27.44
C LEU A 32 -25.42 -23.17 26.09
N HIS A 33 -26.32 -23.30 25.11
CA HIS A 33 -25.99 -23.80 23.77
C HIS A 33 -25.65 -22.69 22.77
N ALA A 34 -26.09 -21.46 23.01
CA ALA A 34 -25.71 -20.30 22.21
C ALA A 34 -24.41 -19.72 22.77
N LEU A 35 -23.31 -19.84 22.03
CA LEU A 35 -22.00 -19.28 22.39
C LEU A 35 -21.40 -18.56 21.18
N VAL A 36 -20.54 -17.56 21.45
CA VAL A 36 -19.77 -16.89 20.41
C VAL A 36 -18.28 -16.97 20.75
N CYS A 37 -17.49 -17.46 19.80
CA CYS A 37 -16.05 -17.26 19.84
C CYS A 37 -15.78 -15.83 19.34
N PHE A 38 -15.41 -14.94 20.25
CA PHE A 38 -15.00 -13.57 19.93
C PHE A 38 -13.68 -13.31 20.63
N ASP A 39 -12.61 -13.45 19.86
CA ASP A 39 -11.30 -13.13 20.34
C ASP A 39 -11.12 -11.61 20.33
N SER A 40 -11.01 -11.00 21.51
CA SER A 40 -10.74 -9.56 21.62
C SER A 40 -9.35 -9.19 21.11
N VAL A 41 -8.42 -10.15 21.13
CA VAL A 41 -7.01 -10.03 20.72
C VAL A 41 -6.93 -10.17 19.20
N ALA A 42 -7.35 -11.31 18.64
CA ALA A 42 -7.35 -11.51 17.18
C ALA A 42 -8.75 -11.83 16.66
N PRO A 43 -9.69 -10.86 16.67
CA PRO A 43 -11.04 -11.12 16.20
C PRO A 43 -10.97 -11.56 14.74
N PRO A 44 -11.62 -12.67 14.34
CA PRO A 44 -11.74 -13.00 12.93
C PRO A 44 -12.34 -11.81 12.19
N LEU A 45 -12.06 -11.67 10.88
CA LEU A 45 -12.54 -10.53 10.09
C LEU A 45 -14.05 -10.27 10.30
N ASP A 46 -14.85 -11.32 10.49
CA ASP A 46 -16.29 -11.25 10.77
C ASP A 46 -16.69 -11.41 12.25
N GLY A 47 -15.75 -11.41 13.20
CA GLY A 47 -16.00 -11.71 14.61
C GLY A 47 -17.06 -10.81 15.25
N GLU A 48 -16.98 -9.51 14.96
CA GLU A 48 -17.94 -8.52 15.47
C GLU A 48 -19.34 -8.72 14.86
N ARG A 49 -19.41 -8.99 13.55
CA ARG A 49 -20.67 -9.31 12.88
C ARG A 49 -21.30 -10.57 13.46
N ARG A 50 -20.51 -11.64 13.64
CA ARG A 50 -20.96 -12.90 14.26
C ARG A 50 -21.49 -12.69 15.69
N LEU A 51 -20.86 -11.79 16.45
CA LEU A 51 -21.32 -11.40 17.78
C LEU A 51 -22.71 -10.75 17.71
N TYR A 52 -22.88 -9.74 16.85
CA TYR A 52 -24.16 -9.04 16.69
C TYR A 52 -25.26 -9.93 16.11
N ASP A 53 -24.95 -10.80 15.16
CA ASP A 53 -25.88 -11.79 14.62
C ASP A 53 -26.36 -12.75 15.72
N SER A 54 -25.45 -13.23 16.57
CA SER A 54 -25.78 -14.10 17.69
C SER A 54 -26.61 -13.40 18.76
N LEU A 55 -26.30 -12.13 19.06
CA LEU A 55 -27.12 -11.30 19.93
C LEU A 55 -28.53 -11.08 19.35
N ALA A 56 -28.66 -10.90 18.04
CA ALA A 56 -29.95 -10.72 17.38
C ALA A 56 -30.83 -11.98 17.41
N LEU A 57 -30.24 -13.17 17.53
CA LEU A 57 -30.97 -14.42 17.77
C LEU A 57 -31.55 -14.48 19.19
N LEU A 58 -30.84 -13.95 20.18
CA LEU A 58 -31.27 -13.95 21.59
C LEU A 58 -32.19 -12.76 21.95
N LEU A 59 -32.00 -11.62 21.27
CA LEU A 59 -32.70 -10.37 21.52
C LEU A 59 -33.45 -9.92 20.26
N GLU A 60 -34.48 -10.66 19.89
CA GLU A 60 -35.25 -10.43 18.65
C GLU A 60 -35.73 -8.97 18.50
N LYS A 61 -36.21 -8.35 19.59
CA LYS A 61 -36.66 -6.94 19.59
C LYS A 61 -35.55 -5.94 19.24
N ALA A 62 -34.29 -6.28 19.55
CA ALA A 62 -33.12 -5.43 19.27
C ALA A 62 -32.53 -5.69 17.88
N ARG A 63 -33.00 -6.69 17.13
CA ARG A 63 -32.50 -7.05 15.79
C ARG A 63 -32.39 -5.84 14.84
N PRO A 64 -33.38 -4.93 14.73
CA PRO A 64 -33.25 -3.76 13.85
C PRO A 64 -32.17 -2.75 14.30
N GLN A 65 -31.85 -2.71 15.60
CA GLN A 65 -30.79 -1.84 16.12
C GLN A 65 -29.42 -2.48 15.87
N LEU A 66 -29.28 -3.78 16.10
CA LEU A 66 -28.06 -4.55 15.85
C LEU A 66 -27.72 -4.58 14.35
N GLN A 67 -28.71 -4.73 13.47
CA GLN A 67 -28.48 -4.68 12.02
C GLN A 67 -27.92 -3.33 11.58
N ARG A 68 -28.46 -2.22 12.12
CA ARG A 68 -27.92 -0.88 11.83
C ARG A 68 -26.46 -0.71 12.26
N LEU A 69 -26.06 -1.32 13.37
CA LEU A 69 -24.66 -1.32 13.82
C LEU A 69 -23.77 -2.13 12.86
N ILE A 70 -24.21 -3.32 12.45
CA ILE A 70 -23.49 -4.14 11.46
C ILE A 70 -23.28 -3.35 10.16
N ASP A 71 -24.34 -2.74 9.64
CA ASP A 71 -24.31 -1.99 8.38
C ASP A 71 -23.38 -0.77 8.48
N ASP A 72 -23.45 -0.02 9.59
CA ASP A 72 -22.58 1.14 9.81
C ASP A 72 -21.10 0.71 9.91
N HIS A 73 -20.79 -0.35 10.65
CA HIS A 73 -19.43 -0.87 10.76
C HIS A 73 -18.89 -1.36 9.40
N GLN A 74 -19.73 -1.97 8.57
CA GLN A 74 -19.36 -2.38 7.22
C GLN A 74 -19.02 -1.17 6.35
N VAL A 75 -19.83 -0.11 6.40
CA VAL A 75 -19.56 1.15 5.69
C VAL A 75 -18.26 1.79 6.18
N GLN A 76 -18.03 1.84 7.49
CA GLN A 76 -16.79 2.38 8.06
C GLN A 76 -15.55 1.58 7.62
N ARG A 77 -15.64 0.25 7.58
CA ARG A 77 -14.55 -0.62 7.08
C ARG A 77 -14.24 -0.34 5.61
N GLN A 78 -15.26 -0.28 4.76
CA GLN A 78 -15.07 0.03 3.33
C GLN A 78 -14.45 1.42 3.11
N ARG A 79 -14.88 2.43 3.89
CA ARG A 79 -14.31 3.78 3.85
C ARG A 79 -12.85 3.81 4.31
N ARG A 80 -12.49 3.08 5.36
CA ARG A 80 -11.10 2.96 5.80
C ARG A 80 -10.24 2.28 4.74
N ARG A 81 -10.69 1.16 4.20
CA ARG A 81 -9.98 0.43 3.13
C ARG A 81 -9.75 1.29 1.89
N SER A 82 -10.78 2.00 1.41
CA SER A 82 -10.63 2.91 0.27
C SER A 82 -9.71 4.11 0.56
N SER A 83 -9.75 4.65 1.79
CA SER A 83 -8.83 5.71 2.22
C SER A 83 -7.38 5.22 2.31
N GLY A 84 -7.17 3.98 2.79
CA GLY A 84 -5.87 3.33 2.84
C GLY A 84 -5.28 3.13 1.45
N ALA A 85 -6.07 2.56 0.53
CA ALA A 85 -5.67 2.42 -0.88
C ALA A 85 -5.33 3.76 -1.54
N ARG A 86 -6.08 4.82 -1.22
CA ARG A 86 -5.79 6.18 -1.71
C ARG A 86 -4.45 6.71 -1.21
N LEU A 87 -4.11 6.52 0.07
CA LEU A 87 -2.81 6.92 0.64
C LEU A 87 -1.63 6.22 -0.06
N ILE A 88 -1.79 4.93 -0.35
CA ILE A 88 -0.78 4.14 -1.08
C ILE A 88 -0.67 4.62 -2.53
N ALA A 89 -1.79 4.87 -3.21
CA ALA A 89 -1.80 5.42 -4.56
C ALA A 89 -1.10 6.78 -4.63
N GLU A 90 -1.33 7.66 -3.65
CA GLU A 90 -0.64 8.95 -3.54
C GLU A 90 0.87 8.81 -3.37
N LEU A 91 1.32 7.86 -2.54
CA LEU A 91 2.75 7.54 -2.39
C LEU A 91 3.36 7.12 -3.73
N LEU A 92 2.77 6.12 -4.38
CA LEU A 92 3.30 5.56 -5.62
C LEU A 92 3.30 6.60 -6.76
N LEU A 93 2.26 7.42 -6.87
CA LEU A 93 2.17 8.49 -7.85
C LEU A 93 3.23 9.57 -7.59
N ASP A 94 3.41 9.99 -6.33
CA ASP A 94 4.46 10.95 -5.97
C ASP A 94 5.86 10.40 -6.32
N CYS A 95 6.14 9.13 -6.03
CA CYS A 95 7.43 8.50 -6.33
C CYS A 95 7.65 8.33 -7.85
N ALA A 96 6.61 7.94 -8.60
CA ALA A 96 6.71 7.77 -10.05
C ALA A 96 6.91 9.10 -10.79
N ALA A 97 6.26 10.18 -10.32
CA ALA A 97 6.43 11.53 -10.87
C ALA A 97 7.67 12.27 -10.33
N CYS A 98 8.36 11.73 -9.31
CA CYS A 98 9.54 12.39 -8.72
C CYS A 98 10.70 12.44 -9.72
N ARG A 99 11.24 13.65 -9.96
CA ARG A 99 12.38 13.86 -10.85
C ARG A 99 13.41 14.79 -10.21
N ARG A 100 14.69 14.53 -10.48
CA ARG A 100 15.81 15.41 -10.12
C ARG A 100 16.67 15.68 -11.34
N SER A 101 16.82 16.95 -11.71
CA SER A 101 17.75 17.36 -12.77
C SER A 101 19.10 17.67 -12.16
N VAL A 102 20.16 17.04 -12.67
CA VAL A 102 21.52 17.18 -12.16
C VAL A 102 22.50 17.40 -13.30
N ALA A 103 23.53 18.21 -13.09
CA ALA A 103 24.60 18.36 -14.07
C ALA A 103 25.36 17.04 -14.26
N THR A 104 25.90 16.80 -15.46
CA THR A 104 26.66 15.58 -15.79
C THR A 104 28.06 15.61 -15.17
N GLN A 105 28.13 15.60 -13.83
CA GLN A 105 29.35 15.54 -13.05
C GLN A 105 29.15 14.52 -11.92
N GLN A 106 30.06 13.55 -11.82
CA GLN A 106 29.88 12.36 -10.99
C GLN A 106 29.61 12.66 -9.51
N VAL A 107 30.26 13.67 -8.93
CA VAL A 107 30.05 14.07 -7.53
C VAL A 107 28.65 14.66 -7.31
N LEU A 108 28.19 15.49 -8.25
CA LEU A 108 26.85 16.10 -8.18
C LEU A 108 25.76 15.04 -8.40
N GLU A 109 25.99 14.11 -9.33
CA GLU A 109 25.10 12.98 -9.60
C GLU A 109 24.92 12.10 -8.36
N GLN A 110 26.01 11.71 -7.68
CA GLN A 110 25.94 10.95 -6.43
C GLN A 110 25.20 11.69 -5.31
N GLY A 111 25.40 13.01 -5.21
CA GLY A 111 24.66 13.85 -4.25
C GLY A 111 23.16 13.84 -4.52
N ALA A 112 22.75 14.05 -5.77
CA ALA A 112 21.35 14.06 -6.18
C ALA A 112 20.67 12.68 -6.00
N ILE A 113 21.40 11.58 -6.24
CA ILE A 113 20.94 10.21 -5.95
C ILE A 113 20.62 10.04 -4.45
N ARG A 114 21.53 10.46 -3.56
CA ARG A 114 21.32 10.37 -2.11
C ARG A 114 20.13 11.20 -1.65
N GLU A 115 19.97 12.41 -2.19
CA GLU A 115 18.85 13.29 -1.90
C GLU A 115 17.51 12.69 -2.37
N LEU A 116 17.49 12.09 -3.57
CA LEU A 116 16.33 11.37 -4.07
C LEU A 116 15.96 10.20 -3.15
N HIS A 117 16.93 9.36 -2.77
CA HIS A 117 16.70 8.24 -1.86
C HIS A 117 16.11 8.71 -0.51
N LEU A 118 16.66 9.79 0.06
CA LEU A 118 16.14 10.37 1.30
C LEU A 118 14.71 10.88 1.13
N SER A 119 14.41 11.57 0.02
CA SER A 119 13.07 12.11 -0.27
C SER A 119 12.02 10.99 -0.39
N ILE A 120 12.37 9.88 -1.03
CA ILE A 120 11.49 8.71 -1.18
C ILE A 120 11.27 8.03 0.17
N ARG A 121 12.32 7.81 0.97
CA ARG A 121 12.20 7.24 2.32
C ARG A 121 11.30 8.08 3.22
N GLN A 122 11.47 9.41 3.21
CA GLN A 122 10.60 10.32 3.98
C GLN A 122 9.16 10.30 3.47
N ARG A 123 8.95 10.12 2.18
CA ARG A 123 7.60 10.02 1.60
C ARG A 123 6.91 8.72 1.97
N GLU A 124 7.64 7.61 1.96
CA GLU A 124 7.19 6.31 2.44
C GLU A 124 6.82 6.37 3.93
N GLN A 125 7.70 6.93 4.77
CA GLN A 125 7.44 7.08 6.21
C GLN A 125 6.15 7.86 6.48
N ARG A 126 5.92 8.98 5.79
CA ARG A 126 4.65 9.74 5.90
C ARG A 126 3.42 8.91 5.50
N CYS A 127 3.55 8.00 4.54
CA CYS A 127 2.47 7.08 4.16
C CYS A 127 2.17 6.09 5.28
N VAL A 128 3.21 5.47 5.85
CA VAL A 128 3.09 4.54 6.99
C VAL A 128 2.40 5.23 8.17
N GLU A 129 2.82 6.43 8.53
CA GLU A 129 2.23 7.21 9.61
C GLU A 129 0.76 7.56 9.37
N ALA A 130 0.41 7.90 8.12
CA ALA A 130 -0.97 8.17 7.74
C ALA A 130 -1.84 6.90 7.82
N LEU A 131 -1.31 5.73 7.40
CA LEU A 131 -1.99 4.44 7.52
C LEU A 131 -2.20 4.06 8.99
N LEU A 132 -1.18 4.18 9.84
CA LEU A 132 -1.31 3.92 11.27
C LEU A 132 -2.38 4.81 11.91
N ARG A 133 -2.35 6.12 11.62
CA ARG A 133 -3.36 7.06 12.10
C ARG A 133 -4.77 6.73 11.60
N LEU A 134 -4.93 6.31 10.34
CA LEU A 134 -6.22 5.93 9.76
C LEU A 134 -6.86 4.75 10.49
N TYR A 135 -6.05 3.82 10.99
CA TYR A 135 -6.49 2.65 11.75
C TYR A 135 -6.42 2.86 13.28
N GLY A 136 -6.05 4.05 13.74
CA GLY A 136 -6.02 4.41 15.16
C GLY A 136 -4.84 3.85 15.96
N PHE A 137 -3.79 3.38 15.29
CA PHE A 137 -2.55 2.95 15.94
C PHE A 137 -1.64 4.14 16.20
N ARG A 138 -1.07 4.23 17.41
CA ARG A 138 0.05 5.15 17.67
C ARG A 138 1.33 4.56 17.05
N GLN A 139 2.30 5.42 16.73
CA GLN A 139 3.60 4.97 16.22
C GLN A 139 4.26 3.94 17.16
N ASP A 140 4.08 4.11 18.47
CA ASP A 140 4.66 3.22 19.50
C ASP A 140 3.78 1.99 19.82
N ASP A 141 2.50 1.99 19.42
CA ASP A 141 1.57 0.86 19.66
C ASP A 141 1.83 -0.29 18.69
N ALA A 142 2.35 0.05 17.51
CA ALA A 142 3.02 -0.89 16.64
C ALA A 142 4.39 -1.19 17.26
N LYS A 143 4.47 -2.13 18.22
CA LYS A 143 5.77 -2.67 18.64
C LYS A 143 6.49 -3.07 17.36
N ALA A 144 7.66 -2.48 17.15
CA ALA A 144 8.44 -2.67 15.92
C ALA A 144 8.67 -4.16 15.58
N GLY A 145 8.63 -5.05 16.57
CA GLY A 145 8.71 -6.50 16.41
C GLY A 145 7.40 -7.23 16.08
N ASP A 146 6.23 -6.58 16.22
CA ASP A 146 4.92 -7.16 15.91
C ASP A 146 4.51 -6.92 14.44
N LEU A 147 5.07 -5.90 13.81
CA LEU A 147 5.11 -5.74 12.36
C LEU A 147 6.55 -6.11 11.98
N PRO A 148 6.85 -7.29 11.40
CA PRO A 148 8.22 -7.72 11.07
C PRO A 148 9.01 -6.71 10.22
N LEU A 149 8.28 -5.75 9.70
CA LEU A 149 8.62 -4.66 8.82
C LEU A 149 9.15 -3.41 9.56
N LEU A 150 8.73 -3.13 10.80
CA LEU A 150 9.01 -1.86 11.50
C LEU A 150 10.23 -1.88 12.42
N ASP A 151 10.94 -3.01 12.55
CA ASP A 151 12.17 -3.23 13.36
C ASP A 151 13.41 -2.45 12.84
N GLY A 152 13.26 -1.16 12.51
CA GLY A 152 14.32 -0.28 12.02
C GLY A 152 14.81 -0.58 10.60
N ARG A 153 14.51 -1.77 10.08
CA ARG A 153 14.91 -2.23 8.73
C ARG A 153 14.04 -1.65 7.61
N TRP A 154 12.92 -1.00 7.94
CA TRP A 154 11.97 -0.50 6.93
C TRP A 154 12.61 0.54 5.99
N GLY A 155 13.25 1.58 6.53
CA GLY A 155 13.80 2.66 5.72
C GLY A 155 15.13 2.30 5.04
N ASP A 156 15.94 1.45 5.68
CA ASP A 156 17.32 1.21 5.25
C ASP A 156 17.41 0.37 3.97
N ASP A 157 16.42 -0.49 3.73
CA ASP A 157 16.49 -1.56 2.74
C ASP A 157 15.81 -1.26 1.39
N LEU A 158 15.18 -0.09 1.23
CA LEU A 158 14.37 0.26 0.04
C LEU A 158 15.12 0.15 -1.30
N PHE A 159 16.43 0.39 -1.28
CA PHE A 159 17.29 0.37 -2.48
C PHE A 159 18.25 -0.81 -2.50
N ASN A 160 18.10 -1.76 -1.57
CA ASN A 160 18.94 -2.96 -1.49
C ASN A 160 18.40 -4.05 -2.43
N PRO A 161 19.22 -4.60 -3.34
CA PRO A 161 18.78 -5.64 -4.27
C PRO A 161 18.34 -6.94 -3.58
N GLU A 162 18.86 -7.27 -2.40
CA GLU A 162 18.47 -8.50 -1.69
C GLU A 162 17.03 -8.43 -1.17
N THR A 163 16.57 -7.26 -0.74
CA THR A 163 15.18 -7.00 -0.32
C THR A 163 14.20 -7.15 -1.46
N LEU A 164 14.58 -6.63 -2.64
CA LEU A 164 13.79 -6.76 -3.85
C LEU A 164 13.61 -8.25 -4.21
N LYS A 165 14.68 -9.04 -4.12
CA LYS A 165 14.61 -10.49 -4.34
C LYS A 165 13.77 -11.21 -3.28
N GLN A 166 13.92 -10.87 -2.00
CA GLN A 166 13.15 -11.48 -0.90
C GLN A 166 11.64 -11.27 -1.07
N LEU A 167 11.23 -10.13 -1.62
CA LEU A 167 9.83 -9.83 -1.95
C LEU A 167 9.43 -10.27 -3.36
N GLY A 168 10.27 -11.07 -4.03
CA GLY A 168 9.99 -11.65 -5.34
C GLY A 168 9.95 -10.64 -6.49
N VAL A 169 10.48 -9.43 -6.31
CA VAL A 169 10.60 -8.42 -7.36
C VAL A 169 11.79 -8.77 -8.25
N LYS A 170 11.54 -9.11 -9.52
CA LYS A 170 12.59 -9.43 -10.50
C LYS A 170 13.36 -8.15 -10.88
N VAL A 171 14.50 -7.93 -10.24
CA VAL A 171 15.49 -6.91 -10.63
C VAL A 171 16.17 -7.37 -11.92
N GLY A 172 15.77 -6.80 -13.07
CA GLY A 172 16.34 -7.15 -14.37
C GLY A 172 15.34 -7.45 -15.50
N GLY A 173 14.04 -7.22 -15.31
CA GLY A 173 12.98 -7.46 -16.31
C GLY A 173 12.94 -6.50 -17.51
N GLY A 174 14.09 -6.02 -17.97
CA GLY A 174 14.22 -5.20 -19.16
C GLY A 174 14.47 -6.02 -20.44
N MET A 175 14.09 -7.29 -20.53
CA MET A 175 14.08 -8.07 -21.78
C MET A 175 13.34 -9.40 -21.58
N ALA A 176 12.07 -9.46 -21.98
CA ALA A 176 11.40 -10.75 -22.26
C ALA A 176 10.22 -10.57 -23.22
N ALA A 177 10.51 -10.15 -24.46
CA ALA A 177 9.79 -10.55 -25.67
C ALA A 177 10.48 -9.89 -26.87
N GLY A 178 11.08 -10.69 -27.75
CA GLY A 178 11.91 -10.22 -28.85
C GLY A 178 11.17 -9.32 -29.85
N ALA A 179 11.81 -8.22 -30.21
CA ALA A 179 11.73 -7.58 -31.53
C ALA A 179 12.92 -6.61 -31.64
N ALA A 180 13.49 -6.54 -32.83
CA ALA A 180 14.80 -5.97 -33.10
C ALA A 180 14.92 -4.44 -32.85
N THR A 181 16.18 -4.01 -32.74
CA THR A 181 16.72 -2.65 -32.98
C THR A 181 16.45 -1.54 -31.97
N GLY A 182 17.49 -1.25 -31.16
CA GLY A 182 18.04 0.11 -31.03
C GLY A 182 17.56 0.99 -29.85
N VAL A 183 18.54 1.36 -29.01
CA VAL A 183 18.59 2.54 -28.13
C VAL A 183 17.84 2.47 -26.79
N GLY A 184 18.63 2.36 -25.71
CA GLY A 184 18.22 2.71 -24.34
C GLY A 184 18.66 1.69 -23.29
N VAL A 185 19.96 1.51 -23.07
CA VAL A 185 20.43 0.76 -21.88
C VAL A 185 20.23 1.68 -20.68
N ASP A 186 19.12 1.48 -19.97
CA ASP A 186 18.87 2.09 -18.66
C ASP A 186 19.79 1.38 -17.66
N LEU A 187 20.88 2.03 -17.26
CA LEU A 187 21.80 1.49 -16.27
C LEU A 187 21.12 1.58 -14.90
N LEU A 188 20.65 0.44 -14.39
CA LEU A 188 20.18 0.27 -13.02
C LEU A 188 21.35 0.49 -12.05
N VAL A 189 21.46 1.69 -11.49
CA VAL A 189 22.40 1.97 -10.39
C VAL A 189 21.61 2.32 -9.14
N GLY A 190 21.49 1.36 -8.22
CA GLY A 190 20.91 1.59 -6.89
C GLY A 190 19.41 1.91 -6.87
N GLY A 191 18.60 1.39 -7.80
CA GLY A 191 17.14 1.62 -7.81
C GLY A 191 16.69 2.94 -8.43
N ILE A 192 17.59 3.58 -9.19
CA ILE A 192 17.31 4.77 -9.99
C ILE A 192 17.44 4.42 -11.46
N THR A 193 16.51 4.92 -12.26
CA THR A 193 16.59 4.90 -13.72
C THR A 193 17.11 6.24 -14.22
N LEU A 194 18.01 6.17 -15.19
CA LEU A 194 18.45 7.34 -15.94
C LEU A 194 17.37 7.58 -16.98
N GLY A 195 16.58 8.63 -16.82
CA GLY A 195 15.41 8.92 -17.65
C GLY A 195 15.76 9.13 -19.13
N ALA A 196 16.04 8.06 -19.86
CA ALA A 196 15.92 7.99 -21.30
C ALA A 196 14.41 7.88 -21.56
N ALA A 197 13.74 9.04 -21.61
CA ALA A 197 12.33 9.09 -21.95
C ALA A 197 12.09 8.26 -23.21
N ALA A 198 11.41 7.11 -23.08
CA ALA A 198 10.77 6.47 -24.21
C ALA A 198 9.89 7.54 -24.86
N ALA A 199 10.20 7.88 -26.10
CA ALA A 199 9.43 8.83 -26.88
C ALA A 199 8.07 8.19 -27.24
N LEU A 200 7.17 8.06 -26.27
CA LEU A 200 5.77 7.73 -26.51
C LEU A 200 4.99 9.05 -26.51
N GLY A 201 4.73 9.56 -27.71
CA GLY A 201 3.99 10.80 -27.88
C GLY A 201 4.13 11.44 -29.26
N ALA A 202 4.15 10.64 -30.32
CA ALA A 202 3.79 11.09 -31.66
C ALA A 202 2.83 10.04 -32.22
N LEU A 203 1.77 10.49 -32.89
CA LEU A 203 0.63 9.72 -33.37
C LEU A 203 -0.48 9.54 -32.33
N ILE A 204 -1.23 10.61 -32.07
CA ILE A 204 -2.70 10.72 -32.25
C ILE A 204 -3.12 12.14 -31.82
N GLY A 205 -3.56 12.97 -32.78
CA GLY A 205 -4.36 14.17 -32.51
C GLY A 205 -3.58 15.48 -32.24
N GLY A 206 -3.64 16.42 -33.19
CA GLY A 206 -2.87 17.67 -33.16
C GLY A 206 -3.30 18.73 -32.13
N SER A 207 -2.35 19.58 -31.76
CA SER A 207 -2.48 21.05 -31.77
C SER A 207 -1.09 21.68 -31.57
N ALA A 208 -0.81 22.80 -32.25
CA ALA A 208 0.50 23.45 -32.22
C ALA A 208 0.87 24.08 -30.86
N GLN A 209 -0.05 24.11 -29.89
CA GLN A 209 0.20 24.62 -28.53
C GLN A 209 1.01 23.65 -27.66
N THR A 210 0.96 22.35 -27.91
CA THR A 210 1.71 21.34 -27.13
C THR A 210 3.22 21.38 -27.41
N LEU A 211 3.66 21.93 -28.55
CA LEU A 211 5.09 22.06 -28.88
C LEU A 211 5.84 23.10 -28.03
N ARG A 212 5.16 24.12 -27.48
CA ARG A 212 5.83 25.19 -26.73
C ARG A 212 6.33 24.75 -25.34
N GLY A 213 5.68 23.77 -24.71
CA GLY A 213 6.14 23.17 -23.45
C GLY A 213 7.31 22.19 -23.62
N TYR A 214 7.49 21.62 -24.82
CA TYR A 214 8.56 20.68 -25.13
C TYR A 214 9.91 21.36 -25.42
N GLY A 215 9.92 22.63 -25.82
CA GLY A 215 11.13 23.39 -26.14
C GLY A 215 12.08 23.61 -24.95
N ALA A 216 11.56 23.72 -23.72
CA ALA A 216 12.39 23.79 -22.51
C ALA A 216 13.09 22.45 -22.20
N ARG A 217 12.47 21.32 -22.59
CA ARG A 217 12.89 19.95 -22.27
C ARG A 217 14.05 19.45 -23.14
N LEU A 218 14.09 19.86 -24.41
CA LEU A 218 15.25 19.65 -25.29
C LEU A 218 16.44 20.57 -24.92
N LYS A 219 16.15 21.74 -24.34
CA LYS A 219 17.17 22.70 -23.89
C LYS A 219 18.02 22.18 -22.72
N GLY A 220 17.47 21.28 -21.88
CA GLY A 220 18.21 20.61 -20.80
C GLY A 220 19.32 19.67 -21.29
N LYS A 221 19.06 18.91 -22.38
CA LYS A 221 20.07 18.07 -23.03
C LYS A 221 21.20 18.87 -23.67
N LEU A 222 20.89 20.06 -24.19
CA LEU A 222 21.88 21.02 -24.67
C LEU A 222 22.67 21.70 -23.53
N LYS A 223 22.19 21.63 -22.28
CA LYS A 223 22.83 22.18 -21.07
C LYS A 223 23.67 21.17 -20.27
N GLY A 224 23.83 19.93 -20.75
CA GLY A 224 24.62 18.91 -20.06
C GLY A 224 24.02 18.41 -18.75
N GLN A 225 22.69 18.42 -18.62
CA GLN A 225 21.97 17.90 -17.45
C GLN A 225 21.35 16.52 -17.70
N ARG A 226 21.34 15.66 -16.67
CA ARG A 226 20.69 14.35 -16.61
C ARG A 226 19.48 14.41 -15.68
N GLU A 227 18.47 13.61 -15.97
CA GLU A 227 17.30 13.45 -15.09
C GLU A 227 17.34 12.09 -14.39
N LEU A 228 17.21 12.12 -13.07
CA LEU A 228 17.10 10.96 -12.20
C LEU A 228 15.62 10.72 -11.87
N SER A 229 15.17 9.47 -11.98
CA SER A 229 13.83 9.03 -11.54
C SER A 229 13.89 7.70 -10.80
N VAL A 230 12.84 7.41 -10.03
CA VAL A 230 12.72 6.15 -9.29
C VAL A 230 12.52 4.98 -10.26
N ASP A 231 13.19 3.85 -10.04
CA ASP A 231 13.02 2.64 -10.84
C ASP A 231 11.68 1.92 -10.56
N ASP A 232 11.19 1.18 -11.55
CA ASP A 232 9.99 0.35 -11.45
C ASP A 232 10.09 -0.67 -10.32
N ALA A 233 11.28 -1.23 -10.06
CA ALA A 233 11.49 -2.18 -8.96
C ALA A 233 11.21 -1.56 -7.58
N VAL A 234 11.60 -0.30 -7.38
CA VAL A 234 11.34 0.44 -6.14
C VAL A 234 9.85 0.76 -6.01
N LEU A 235 9.17 1.12 -7.10
CA LEU A 235 7.71 1.33 -7.08
C LEU A 235 6.94 0.05 -6.70
N ARG A 236 7.35 -1.11 -7.23
CA ARG A 236 6.78 -2.42 -6.86
C ARG A 236 7.03 -2.73 -5.39
N LEU A 237 8.25 -2.50 -4.92
CA LEU A 237 8.62 -2.71 -3.52
C LEU A 237 7.75 -1.87 -2.59
N LEU A 238 7.58 -0.58 -2.88
CA LEU A 238 6.70 0.31 -2.12
C LEU A 238 5.26 -0.21 -2.13
N ALA A 239 4.73 -0.57 -3.29
CA ALA A 239 3.34 -1.05 -3.42
C ALA A 239 3.10 -2.30 -2.54
N LEU A 240 3.94 -3.32 -2.71
CA LEU A 240 3.83 -4.58 -1.98
C LEU A 240 3.93 -4.36 -0.46
N ARG A 241 4.90 -3.56 -0.03
CA ARG A 241 5.11 -3.28 1.39
C ARG A 241 3.95 -2.53 2.02
N GLN A 242 3.42 -1.50 1.34
CA GLN A 242 2.28 -0.78 1.89
C GLN A 242 0.98 -1.59 1.87
N GLN A 243 0.76 -2.45 0.85
CA GLN A 243 -0.39 -3.36 0.83
C GLN A 243 -0.30 -4.36 1.98
N LEU A 244 0.88 -4.92 2.24
CA LEU A 244 1.09 -5.80 3.39
C LEU A 244 0.81 -5.10 4.72
N LEU A 245 1.27 -3.85 4.87
CA LEU A 245 0.95 -3.04 6.05
C LEU A 245 -0.56 -2.80 6.16
N LEU A 246 -1.24 -2.46 5.07
CA LEU A 246 -2.68 -2.23 5.08
C LEU A 246 -3.46 -3.49 5.48
N GLN A 247 -3.14 -4.64 4.90
CA GLN A 247 -3.74 -5.94 5.24
C GLN A 247 -3.53 -6.29 6.71
N ALA A 248 -2.32 -6.04 7.21
CA ALA A 248 -2.02 -6.22 8.62
C ALA A 248 -2.88 -5.32 9.53
N LEU A 249 -3.05 -4.05 9.17
CA LEU A 249 -3.88 -3.11 9.93
C LEU A 249 -5.37 -3.46 9.86
N GLU A 250 -5.85 -4.03 8.75
CA GLU A 250 -7.22 -4.51 8.59
C GLU A 250 -7.50 -5.79 9.38
N ALA A 251 -6.53 -6.70 9.44
CA ALA A 251 -6.64 -7.95 10.19
C ALA A 251 -6.54 -7.74 11.70
N ARG A 252 -5.91 -6.66 12.17
CA ARG A 252 -5.66 -6.42 13.59
C ARG A 252 -6.87 -5.75 14.25
N GLY A 253 -7.59 -6.51 15.08
CA GLY A 253 -8.44 -5.93 16.13
C GLY A 253 -7.57 -5.20 17.17
N HIS A 254 -8.16 -4.23 17.89
CA HIS A 254 -7.43 -3.33 18.81
C HIS A 254 -6.61 -4.01 19.93
N ALA A 255 -6.69 -5.33 20.15
CA ALA A 255 -5.90 -6.02 21.15
C ALA A 255 -4.98 -7.14 20.63
N ALA A 256 -4.72 -7.26 19.32
CA ALA A 256 -3.87 -8.35 18.82
C ALA A 256 -2.43 -8.20 19.33
N VAL A 257 -1.83 -9.29 19.83
CA VAL A 257 -0.49 -9.32 20.41
C VAL A 257 0.49 -10.13 19.55
N GLU A 258 0.00 -10.92 18.59
CA GLU A 258 0.87 -11.74 17.73
C GLU A 258 1.50 -10.92 16.61
N ALA A 259 2.78 -11.21 16.34
CA ALA A 259 3.52 -10.64 15.24
C ALA A 259 2.90 -11.08 13.90
N ILE A 260 2.67 -10.12 13.01
CA ILE A 260 2.13 -10.37 11.68
C ILE A 260 3.10 -11.26 10.93
N ASN A 261 2.75 -12.51 10.67
CA ASN A 261 3.54 -13.33 9.78
C ASN A 261 3.20 -12.95 8.34
N LEU A 262 4.10 -12.20 7.71
CA LEU A 262 3.95 -11.78 6.32
C LEU A 262 4.20 -12.99 5.43
N ALA A 263 3.14 -13.71 5.10
CA ALA A 263 3.18 -14.54 3.91
C ALA A 263 3.46 -13.58 2.72
N ALA A 264 4.49 -13.87 1.93
CA ALA A 264 4.85 -13.04 0.79
C ALA A 264 3.58 -12.77 -0.04
N PRO A 265 3.25 -11.50 -0.32
CA PRO A 265 1.96 -11.10 -0.87
C PRO A 265 1.74 -11.86 -2.17
N GLN A 266 0.71 -12.72 -2.26
CA GLN A 266 0.44 -13.60 -3.42
C GLN A 266 0.16 -12.84 -4.73
N ASP A 267 0.13 -11.52 -4.65
CA ASP A 267 -0.16 -10.60 -5.73
C ASP A 267 0.95 -10.61 -6.81
N ALA A 268 0.85 -11.59 -7.71
CA ALA A 268 1.76 -11.78 -8.84
C ALA A 268 1.79 -10.56 -9.79
N SER A 269 0.73 -9.74 -9.76
CA SER A 269 0.56 -8.54 -10.59
C SER A 269 1.69 -7.52 -10.36
N TRP A 270 2.03 -7.26 -9.09
CA TRP A 270 3.11 -6.35 -8.73
C TRP A 270 4.49 -7.01 -8.75
N ARG A 271 4.59 -8.33 -8.56
CA ARG A 271 5.87 -9.04 -8.60
C ARG A 271 6.40 -9.23 -10.03
N GLU A 272 5.52 -9.52 -10.98
CA GLU A 272 5.91 -9.88 -12.35
C GLU A 272 5.11 -9.18 -13.47
N GLY A 273 3.93 -8.62 -13.15
CA GLY A 273 3.05 -7.98 -14.13
C GLY A 273 3.52 -6.58 -14.55
N LYS A 274 2.86 -5.97 -15.55
CA LYS A 274 3.13 -4.56 -15.93
C LYS A 274 2.72 -3.62 -14.80
N LEU A 275 3.47 -2.53 -14.60
CA LEU A 275 3.02 -1.48 -13.68
C LEU A 275 1.69 -0.90 -14.18
N PRO A 276 0.80 -0.45 -13.27
CA PRO A 276 -0.42 0.23 -13.67
C PRO A 276 -0.12 1.43 -14.57
N ASP A 277 -0.90 1.62 -15.63
CA ASP A 277 -0.74 2.71 -16.61
C ASP A 277 -0.73 4.10 -15.95
N ALA A 278 -1.43 4.26 -14.82
CA ALA A 278 -1.41 5.48 -14.02
C ALA A 278 0.01 5.89 -13.58
N LEU A 279 0.88 4.93 -13.24
CA LEU A 279 2.26 5.20 -12.87
C LEU A 279 3.11 5.59 -14.09
N HIS A 280 2.90 4.95 -15.24
CA HIS A 280 3.55 5.33 -16.48
C HIS A 280 3.17 6.75 -16.93
N ARG A 281 1.90 7.14 -16.79
CA ARG A 281 1.46 8.51 -17.03
C ARG A 281 2.09 9.47 -16.02
N ALA A 282 2.07 9.15 -14.73
CA ALA A 282 2.67 9.99 -13.70
C ALA A 282 4.15 10.29 -13.96
N ARG A 283 4.91 9.32 -14.50
CA ARG A 283 6.31 9.55 -14.91
C ARG A 283 6.45 10.72 -15.89
N ALA A 284 5.48 10.97 -16.78
CA ALA A 284 5.53 12.06 -17.76
C ALA A 284 5.15 13.44 -17.19
N HIS A 285 4.64 13.49 -15.94
CA HIS A 285 4.12 14.69 -15.29
C HIS A 285 4.83 14.97 -13.95
N PRO A 286 6.06 15.53 -13.97
CA PRO A 286 6.80 15.84 -12.75
C PRO A 286 6.04 16.78 -11.80
N GLU A 287 5.20 17.64 -12.33
CA GLU A 287 4.33 18.53 -11.58
C GLU A 287 3.33 17.79 -10.67
N TRP A 288 3.08 16.50 -10.89
CA TRP A 288 2.16 15.73 -10.04
C TRP A 288 2.79 15.24 -8.73
N SER A 289 4.12 15.27 -8.60
CA SER A 289 4.82 14.82 -7.40
C SER A 289 4.93 15.94 -6.37
N SER A 290 4.46 15.69 -5.15
CA SER A 290 4.73 16.56 -4.00
C SER A 290 6.22 16.67 -3.64
N LEU A 291 7.07 15.80 -4.20
CA LEU A 291 8.52 15.77 -3.98
C LEU A 291 9.28 16.69 -4.92
N ASN A 292 8.61 17.29 -5.91
CA ASN A 292 9.23 18.19 -6.88
C ASN A 292 8.89 19.66 -6.55
N PRO A 293 9.81 20.60 -6.85
CA PRO A 293 9.48 22.02 -6.75
C PRO A 293 8.36 22.38 -7.76
N GLY A 294 7.40 23.19 -7.32
CA GLY A 294 6.29 23.64 -8.18
C GLY A 294 5.18 22.60 -8.40
N ALA A 295 4.99 21.67 -7.47
CA ALA A 295 3.96 20.64 -7.54
C ALA A 295 2.54 21.24 -7.70
N GLN A 296 1.76 20.65 -8.61
CA GLN A 296 0.37 20.98 -8.92
C GLN A 296 -0.55 19.81 -8.50
N LEU A 297 -0.75 19.65 -7.19
CA LEU A 297 -1.46 18.50 -6.64
C LEU A 297 -2.98 18.49 -6.93
N GLN A 298 -3.55 19.65 -7.25
CA GLN A 298 -4.98 19.83 -7.54
C GLN A 298 -5.33 19.64 -9.04
N HIS A 299 -4.38 19.16 -9.86
CA HIS A 299 -4.63 18.93 -11.27
C HIS A 299 -5.69 17.82 -11.46
N SER A 300 -6.73 18.06 -12.27
CA SER A 300 -7.85 17.13 -12.45
C SER A 300 -7.41 15.77 -12.99
N GLU A 301 -6.45 15.76 -13.93
CA GLU A 301 -5.89 14.52 -14.48
C GLU A 301 -5.11 13.73 -13.42
N ARG A 302 -4.41 14.41 -12.50
CA ARG A 302 -3.72 13.75 -11.39
C ARG A 302 -4.71 13.03 -10.49
N GLU A 303 -5.79 13.73 -10.08
CA GLU A 303 -6.88 13.13 -9.29
C GLU A 303 -7.50 11.92 -10.00
N MET A 304 -7.72 11.99 -11.31
CA MET A 304 -8.23 10.86 -12.08
C MET A 304 -7.29 9.65 -12.01
N GLN A 305 -5.99 9.84 -12.29
CA GLN A 305 -5.01 8.75 -12.24
C GLN A 305 -4.84 8.17 -10.84
N LEU A 306 -4.90 9.03 -9.82
CA LEU A 306 -4.87 8.64 -8.42
C LEU A 306 -6.06 7.75 -8.05
N ASN A 307 -7.27 8.12 -8.46
CA ASN A 307 -8.47 7.33 -8.21
C ASN A 307 -8.45 5.99 -8.98
N THR A 308 -7.96 5.98 -10.23
CA THR A 308 -7.75 4.75 -10.99
C THR A 308 -6.75 3.82 -10.29
N LEU A 309 -5.61 4.35 -9.85
CA LEU A 309 -4.59 3.58 -9.16
C LEU A 309 -5.09 3.02 -7.82
N ALA A 310 -5.82 3.83 -7.04
CA ALA A 310 -6.45 3.38 -5.80
C ALA A 310 -7.46 2.26 -6.04
N ALA A 311 -8.26 2.33 -7.11
CA ALA A 311 -9.18 1.26 -7.48
C ALA A 311 -8.46 -0.03 -7.88
N THR A 312 -7.33 0.06 -8.60
CA THR A 312 -6.50 -1.12 -8.94
C THR A 312 -5.92 -1.80 -7.69
N LEU A 313 -5.51 -1.01 -6.69
CA LEU A 313 -5.01 -1.55 -5.43
C LEU A 313 -6.10 -2.29 -4.63
N LEU A 314 -7.36 -1.90 -4.78
CA LEU A 314 -8.50 -2.57 -4.15
C LEU A 314 -8.95 -3.84 -4.89
N SER A 315 -8.69 -3.93 -6.20
CA SER A 315 -9.13 -5.07 -7.03
C SER A 315 -8.17 -6.25 -7.05
N ASN A 316 -6.92 -6.05 -6.64
CA ASN A 316 -5.86 -7.06 -6.70
C ASN A 316 -5.71 -7.87 -5.41
N GLU A 317 -6.68 -7.76 -4.48
CA GLU A 317 -6.82 -8.64 -3.31
C GLU A 317 -7.87 -9.73 -3.55
#